data_AF-A0A9D8I878-F1
#
_entry.id   AF-A0A9D8I878-F1
#
_cell.length_a   1.000
_cell.length_b   1.000
_cell.length_c   1.000
_cell.angle_alpha   90.00
_cell.angle_beta   90.00
_cell.angle_gamma   90.00
#
_symmetry.space_group_name_H-M   'P 1'
#
loop_
_entity.id
_entity.type
_entity.pdbx_description
1 polymer ?
#
loop_
_entity_poly.entity_id
_entity_poly.type
_entity_poly.pdbx_seq_one_letter_code
_entity_poly.pdbx_strand_id
1 'polypeptide(L)'
;MPQIVKQLAIFLDNRPGMLARVCEALSEASINIHALTTSDTVDHAVIRMIVSDPQRAIHVFEEYGTLVVDDDVILADGDNKPGSLARIARRLAAAKVNIEYCYSATAPDARKGVLVLRVDNPQKALKALNS
;
A
#
# COMPACT_ATOMS: atom_id res chain seq x y z
N MET A 1 8.67 -2.30 12.79
CA MET A 1 8.42 -3.76 12.84
C MET A 1 7.35 -4.07 11.81
N PRO A 2 7.40 -5.22 11.11
CA PRO A 2 6.38 -5.55 10.13
C PRO A 2 5.01 -5.62 10.78
N GLN A 3 3.98 -5.13 10.10
CA GLN A 3 2.60 -5.11 10.58
C GLN A 3 1.63 -5.31 9.42
N ILE A 4 0.47 -5.88 9.71
CA ILE A 4 -0.64 -5.98 8.75
C ILE A 4 -1.44 -4.68 8.83
N VAL A 5 -1.64 -4.03 7.69
CA VAL A 5 -2.43 -2.81 7.57
C VAL A 5 -3.43 -2.93 6.44
N LYS A 6 -4.49 -2.12 6.49
CA LYS A 6 -5.46 -1.99 5.40
C LYS A 6 -4.92 -1.08 4.31
N GLN A 7 -4.97 -1.58 3.08
CA GLN A 7 -4.75 -0.81 1.87
C GLN A 7 -6.09 -0.68 1.15
N LEU A 8 -6.44 0.54 0.77
CA LEU A 8 -7.62 0.82 -0.07
C LEU A 8 -7.21 0.83 -1.54
N ALA A 9 -8.02 0.23 -2.40
CA ALA A 9 -7.92 0.26 -3.84
C ALA A 9 -9.16 0.96 -4.40
N ILE A 10 -8.97 2.06 -5.12
CA ILE A 10 -10.05 2.80 -5.78
C ILE A 10 -9.86 2.79 -7.29
N PHE A 11 -10.97 2.76 -8.01
CA PHE A 11 -10.99 2.81 -9.47
C PHE A 11 -11.34 4.23 -9.92
N LEU A 12 -10.46 4.84 -10.72
CA LEU A 12 -10.64 6.19 -11.24
C LEU A 12 -10.49 6.24 -12.75
N ASP A 13 -11.19 7.18 -13.39
CA ASP A 13 -10.89 7.57 -14.77
C ASP A 13 -9.44 8.03 -14.87
N ASN A 14 -8.71 7.54 -15.87
CA ASN A 14 -7.34 7.99 -16.11
C ASN A 14 -7.32 9.32 -16.89
N ARG A 15 -7.65 10.42 -16.20
CA ARG A 15 -7.65 11.77 -16.78
C ARG A 15 -7.17 12.83 -15.79
N PRO A 16 -6.72 14.01 -16.28
CA PRO A 16 -6.26 15.09 -15.42
C PRO A 16 -7.29 15.48 -14.35
N GLY A 17 -6.82 15.71 -13.13
CA GLY A 17 -7.63 16.17 -11.99
C GLY A 17 -8.31 15.07 -11.16
N MET A 18 -8.38 13.82 -11.62
CA MET A 18 -9.05 12.76 -10.85
C MET A 18 -8.36 12.45 -9.53
N LEU A 19 -7.03 12.32 -9.53
CA LEU A 19 -6.28 12.15 -8.29
C LEU A 19 -6.37 13.38 -7.38
N ALA A 20 -6.43 14.59 -7.96
CA ALA A 20 -6.58 15.82 -7.17
C ALA A 20 -7.88 15.81 -6.36
N ARG A 21 -9.02 15.47 -6.99
CA ARG A 21 -10.32 15.35 -6.32
C ARG A 21 -10.33 14.34 -5.18
N VAL A 22 -9.65 13.20 -5.36
CA VAL A 22 -9.50 12.17 -4.32
C VAL A 22 -8.68 12.71 -3.14
N CYS A 23 -7.54 13.35 -3.42
CA CYS A 23 -6.71 13.93 -2.37
C CYS A 23 -7.42 15.06 -1.60
N GLU A 24 -8.20 15.89 -2.29
CA GLU A 24 -9.02 16.95 -1.69
C GLU A 24 -10.06 16.36 -0.74
N ALA A 25 -10.84 15.36 -1.18
CA ALA A 25 -11.83 14.70 -0.34
C ALA A 25 -11.24 14.09 0.94
N LEU A 26 -10.07 13.43 0.82
CA LEU A 26 -9.35 12.90 1.98
C LEU A 26 -8.84 14.02 2.90
N SER A 27 -8.33 15.12 2.34
CA SER A 27 -7.84 16.27 3.09
C SER A 27 -8.97 16.96 3.87
N GLU A 28 -10.14 17.17 3.27
CA GLU A 28 -11.33 17.72 3.94
C GLU A 28 -11.78 16.83 5.10
N ALA A 29 -11.65 15.52 4.95
CA ALA A 29 -11.90 14.55 6.01
C ALA A 29 -10.76 14.43 7.04
N SER A 30 -9.69 15.23 6.93
CA SER A 30 -8.49 15.14 7.80
C SER A 30 -7.83 13.76 7.79
N ILE A 31 -7.78 13.11 6.63
CA ILE A 31 -7.18 11.80 6.43
C ILE A 31 -5.85 11.95 5.70
N ASN A 32 -4.76 11.52 6.34
CA ASN A 32 -3.43 11.55 5.74
C ASN A 32 -3.20 10.30 4.87
N ILE A 33 -2.39 10.44 3.81
CA ILE A 33 -1.95 9.35 2.95
C ILE A 33 -0.53 8.93 3.37
N HIS A 34 -0.37 7.69 3.80
CA HIS A 34 0.93 7.13 4.22
C HIS A 34 1.71 6.49 3.08
N ALA A 35 1.01 5.89 2.12
CA ALA A 35 1.62 5.28 0.95
C ALA A 35 0.62 5.27 -0.20
N LEU A 36 1.10 5.40 -1.44
CA LEU A 36 0.27 5.36 -2.65
C LEU A 36 1.04 4.71 -3.80
N THR A 37 0.33 3.94 -4.62
CA THR A 37 0.81 3.45 -5.92
C THR A 37 -0.34 3.41 -6.91
N THR A 38 -0.05 3.63 -8.18
CA THR A 38 -1.01 3.46 -9.28
C THR A 38 -0.66 2.21 -10.07
N SER A 39 -1.68 1.50 -10.52
CA SER A 39 -1.52 0.48 -11.56
C SER A 39 -2.31 0.92 -12.78
N ASP A 40 -1.60 1.09 -13.88
CA ASP A 40 -2.16 1.62 -15.11
C ASP A 40 -2.94 0.52 -15.83
N THR A 41 -4.19 0.82 -16.21
CA THR A 41 -4.93 0.08 -17.23
C THR A 41 -5.32 1.05 -18.34
N VAL A 42 -5.72 0.53 -19.51
CA VAL A 42 -5.93 1.34 -20.72
C VAL A 42 -6.95 2.47 -20.51
N ASP A 43 -8.03 2.22 -19.79
CA ASP A 43 -9.14 3.17 -19.61
C ASP A 43 -9.29 3.70 -18.18
N HIS A 44 -8.73 2.97 -17.19
CA HIS A 44 -8.87 3.30 -15.77
C HIS A 44 -7.53 3.19 -15.04
N ALA A 45 -7.37 3.95 -13.96
CA ALA A 45 -6.28 3.79 -13.02
C ALA A 45 -6.80 3.12 -11.74
N VAL A 46 -6.14 2.05 -11.29
CA VAL A 46 -6.34 1.54 -9.95
C VAL A 46 -5.35 2.24 -9.03
N ILE A 47 -5.86 3.03 -8.10
CA ILE A 47 -5.03 3.69 -7.09
C ILE A 47 -5.11 2.89 -5.81
N ARG A 48 -3.96 2.41 -5.34
CA ARG A 48 -3.81 1.75 -4.05
C ARG A 48 -3.20 2.71 -3.06
N MET A 49 -3.76 2.80 -1.86
CA MET A 49 -3.28 3.71 -0.82
C MET A 49 -3.42 3.12 0.57
N ILE A 50 -2.47 3.46 1.44
CA ILE A 50 -2.58 3.27 2.89
C ILE A 50 -2.83 4.64 3.47
N VAL A 51 -3.89 4.78 4.25
CA VAL A 51 -4.33 6.05 4.84
C VAL A 51 -4.35 5.97 6.36
N SER A 52 -4.39 7.11 7.04
CA SER A 52 -4.40 7.18 8.49
C SER A 52 -5.69 6.64 9.13
N ASP A 53 -6.81 6.70 8.41
CA ASP A 53 -8.11 6.17 8.84
C ASP A 53 -8.82 5.48 7.65
N PRO A 54 -8.60 4.16 7.48
CA PRO A 54 -9.17 3.40 6.36
C PRO A 54 -10.70 3.34 6.38
N GLN A 55 -11.31 3.24 7.57
CA GLN A 55 -12.77 3.14 7.70
C GLN A 55 -13.44 4.44 7.30
N ARG A 56 -12.92 5.58 7.77
CA ARG A 56 -13.43 6.89 7.38
C ARG A 56 -13.19 7.18 5.90
N ALA A 57 -12.04 6.77 5.34
CA ALA A 57 -11.75 6.96 3.92
C ALA A 57 -12.71 6.16 3.02
N ILE A 58 -13.07 4.93 3.40
CA ILE A 58 -14.08 4.13 2.69
C ILE A 58 -15.40 4.90 2.64
N HIS A 59 -15.86 5.42 3.78
CA HIS A 59 -17.11 6.19 3.84
C HIS A 59 -17.07 7.43 2.94
N VAL A 60 -15.96 8.18 2.97
CA VAL A 60 -15.75 9.33 2.07
C VAL A 60 -15.87 8.86 0.61
N PHE A 61 -15.15 7.81 0.20
CA PHE A 61 -15.22 7.34 -1.19
C PHE A 61 -16.61 6.88 -1.62
N GLU A 62 -17.37 6.24 -0.73
CA GLU A 62 -18.76 5.85 -0.97
C GLU A 62 -19.68 7.06 -1.19
N GLU A 63 -19.55 8.13 -0.39
CA GLU A 63 -20.29 9.38 -0.56
C GLU A 63 -20.00 10.06 -1.91
N TYR A 64 -18.76 9.94 -2.38
CA TYR A 64 -18.32 10.44 -3.69
C TYR A 64 -18.65 9.48 -4.85
N GLY A 65 -19.35 8.38 -4.61
CA GLY A 65 -19.73 7.39 -5.62
C GLY A 65 -18.53 6.64 -6.22
N THR A 66 -17.40 6.59 -5.51
CA THR A 66 -16.18 5.91 -5.94
C THR A 66 -16.15 4.50 -5.35
N LEU A 67 -15.97 3.49 -6.21
CA LEU A 67 -15.84 2.11 -5.77
C LEU A 67 -14.48 1.94 -5.07
N VAL A 68 -14.55 1.45 -3.82
CA VAL A 68 -13.39 1.15 -2.97
C VAL A 68 -13.40 -0.32 -2.56
N VAL A 69 -12.22 -0.94 -2.57
CA VAL A 69 -11.97 -2.28 -2.04
C VAL A 69 -10.84 -2.17 -1.02
N ASP A 70 -10.92 -2.88 0.11
CA ASP A 70 -9.81 -2.98 1.05
C ASP A 70 -9.11 -4.35 0.98
N ASP A 71 -7.79 -4.34 1.10
CA ASP A 71 -6.94 -5.51 1.16
C ASP A 71 -5.99 -5.45 2.35
N ASP A 72 -5.65 -6.62 2.90
CA ASP A 72 -4.59 -6.75 3.90
C ASP A 72 -3.22 -6.81 3.21
N VAL A 73 -2.35 -5.87 3.59
CA VAL A 73 -0.95 -5.81 3.15
C VAL A 73 0.00 -5.78 4.35
N ILE A 74 1.25 -6.18 4.13
CA ILE A 74 2.32 -6.05 5.12
C ILE A 74 3.04 -4.73 4.87
N LEU A 75 3.10 -3.89 5.91
CA LEU A 75 4.01 -2.76 5.99
C LEU A 75 5.28 -3.21 6.71
N ALA A 76 6.43 -3.19 6.03
CA ALA A 76 7.70 -3.64 6.58
C ALA A 76 8.79 -2.56 6.44
N ASP A 77 9.65 -2.45 7.47
CA ASP A 77 10.82 -1.59 7.41
C ASP A 77 11.98 -2.32 6.70
N GLY A 78 12.72 -1.60 5.86
CA GLY A 78 13.93 -2.09 5.21
C GLY A 78 15.11 -1.13 5.43
N ASP A 79 16.32 -1.67 5.55
CA ASP A 79 17.53 -0.87 5.42
C ASP A 79 17.63 -0.33 3.99
N ASN A 80 18.00 0.94 3.82
CA ASN A 80 18.28 1.50 2.49
C ASN A 80 19.69 1.13 2.03
N LYS A 81 19.89 -0.15 1.70
CA LYS A 81 21.18 -0.69 1.23
C LYS A 81 20.99 -1.92 0.34
N PRO A 82 21.98 -2.26 -0.51
CA PRO A 82 21.92 -3.45 -1.34
C PRO A 82 21.61 -4.72 -0.52
N GLY A 83 20.72 -5.56 -1.06
CA GLY A 83 20.35 -6.85 -0.47
C GLY A 83 19.29 -6.80 0.64
N SER A 84 18.86 -5.62 1.09
CA SER A 84 17.81 -5.48 2.12
C SER A 84 16.49 -6.15 1.70
N LEU A 85 15.99 -5.83 0.50
CA LEU A 85 14.81 -6.48 -0.08
C LEU A 85 15.04 -7.98 -0.33
N ALA A 86 16.24 -8.37 -0.77
CA ALA A 86 16.56 -9.78 -1.01
C ALA A 86 16.47 -10.63 0.27
N ARG A 87 16.83 -10.06 1.43
CA ARG A 87 16.67 -10.73 2.73
C ARG A 87 15.19 -10.91 3.09
N ILE A 88 14.38 -9.88 2.89
CA ILE A 88 12.92 -9.92 3.13
C ILE A 88 12.27 -10.97 2.22
N ALA A 89 12.52 -10.91 0.91
CA ALA A 89 11.96 -11.84 -0.07
C ALA A 89 12.38 -13.29 0.22
N ARG A 90 13.64 -13.53 0.59
CA ARG A 90 14.12 -14.88 0.96
C ARG A 90 13.41 -15.45 2.18
N ARG A 91 13.12 -14.64 3.20
CA ARG A 91 12.37 -15.08 4.40
C ARG A 91 10.96 -15.52 4.03
N LEU A 92 10.26 -14.74 3.21
CA LEU A 92 8.91 -15.07 2.73
C LEU A 92 8.93 -16.32 1.83
N ALA A 93 9.92 -16.44 0.94
CA ALA A 93 10.09 -17.62 0.10
C ALA A 93 10.36 -18.89 0.92
N ALA A 94 11.23 -18.84 1.93
CA ALA A 94 11.51 -19.96 2.83
C ALA A 94 10.26 -20.38 3.62
N ALA A 95 9.40 -19.42 3.95
CA ALA A 95 8.10 -19.69 4.56
C ALA A 95 7.05 -20.19 3.56
N LYS A 96 7.31 -20.23 2.25
CA LYS A 96 6.31 -20.50 1.20
C LYS A 96 5.14 -19.51 1.27
N VAL A 97 5.45 -18.22 1.20
CA VAL A 97 4.50 -17.10 1.08
C VAL A 97 4.78 -16.41 -0.25
N ASN A 98 3.79 -16.35 -1.12
CA ASN A 98 3.92 -15.64 -2.39
C ASN A 98 3.76 -14.12 -2.19
N ILE A 99 4.56 -13.33 -2.88
CA ILE A 99 4.40 -11.87 -2.98
C ILE A 99 3.64 -11.59 -4.27
N GLU A 100 2.41 -11.10 -4.16
CA GLU A 100 1.54 -10.82 -5.31
C GLU A 100 1.96 -9.51 -6.00
N TYR A 101 2.23 -8.49 -5.20
CA TYR A 101 2.83 -7.24 -5.64
C TYR A 101 3.51 -6.52 -4.47
N CYS A 102 4.41 -5.59 -4.78
CA CYS A 102 5.05 -4.74 -3.78
C CYS A 102 5.35 -3.35 -4.34
N TYR A 103 5.42 -2.37 -3.44
CA TYR A 103 5.87 -1.03 -3.77
C TYR A 103 6.60 -0.41 -2.58
N SER A 104 7.54 0.48 -2.88
CA SER A 104 8.32 1.20 -1.88
C SER A 104 8.82 2.50 -2.50
N ALA A 105 8.85 3.54 -1.67
CA ALA A 105 9.56 4.77 -1.96
C ALA A 105 10.46 5.06 -0.76
N THR A 106 11.74 5.32 -1.02
CA THR A 106 12.72 5.64 0.01
C THR A 106 13.60 6.77 -0.52
N ALA A 107 13.76 7.83 0.25
CA ALA A 107 14.66 8.91 -0.13
C ALA A 107 16.12 8.37 -0.20
N PRO A 108 16.94 8.78 -1.18
CA PRO A 108 18.28 8.22 -1.37
C PRO A 108 19.20 8.31 -0.13
N ASP A 109 19.05 9.36 0.67
CA ASP A 109 19.80 9.65 1.88
C ASP A 109 19.16 9.10 3.18
N ALA A 110 17.94 8.58 3.09
CA ALA A 110 17.28 7.94 4.22
C ALA A 110 18.00 6.65 4.61
N ARG A 111 18.17 6.42 5.92
CA ARG A 111 18.76 5.17 6.43
C ARG A 111 17.82 3.97 6.31
N LYS A 112 16.51 4.24 6.35
CA LYS A 112 15.45 3.24 6.32
C LYS A 112 14.39 3.64 5.31
N GLY A 113 13.77 2.63 4.73
CA GLY A 113 12.63 2.73 3.84
C GLY A 113 11.45 1.92 4.35
N VAL A 114 10.28 2.25 3.83
CA VAL A 114 9.06 1.48 4.06
C VAL A 114 8.73 0.70 2.80
N LEU A 115 8.46 -0.58 2.96
CA LEU A 115 8.07 -1.51 1.91
C LEU A 115 6.65 -1.99 2.18
N VAL A 116 5.79 -1.88 1.18
CA VAL A 116 4.44 -2.47 1.21
C VAL A 116 4.45 -3.75 0.39
N LEU A 117 3.94 -4.83 0.97
CA LEU A 117 3.86 -6.15 0.36
C LEU A 117 2.43 -6.67 0.42
N ARG A 118 1.82 -6.92 -0.74
CA ARG A 118 0.65 -7.80 -0.80
C ARG A 118 1.13 -9.23 -0.94
N VAL A 119 0.58 -10.11 -0.10
CA VAL A 119 0.98 -11.51 -0.01
C VAL A 119 -0.25 -12.41 0.06
N ASP A 120 -0.10 -13.65 -0.40
CA ASP A 120 -1.17 -14.65 -0.37
C ASP A 120 -1.64 -14.98 1.07
N ASN A 121 -0.77 -14.88 2.06
CA ASN A 121 -1.07 -15.13 3.47
C ASN A 121 -0.39 -14.12 4.42
N PRO A 122 -1.07 -13.01 4.77
CA PRO A 122 -0.51 -11.95 5.61
C PRO A 122 -0.08 -12.42 7.01
N GLN A 123 -0.85 -13.30 7.65
CA GLN A 123 -0.54 -13.81 8.99
C GLN A 123 0.74 -14.66 8.99
N LYS A 124 0.92 -15.51 7.98
CA LYS A 124 2.12 -16.32 7.81
C LYS A 124 3.33 -15.45 7.46
N ALA A 125 3.15 -14.44 6.63
CA ALA A 125 4.18 -13.47 6.29
C ALA A 125 4.68 -12.72 7.53
N LEU A 126 3.76 -12.23 8.36
CA LEU A 126 4.09 -11.51 9.59
C LEU A 126 4.94 -12.38 10.54
N LYS A 127 4.58 -13.65 10.71
CA LYS A 127 5.37 -14.60 11.51
C LYS A 127 6.78 -14.80 10.95
N ALA A 128 6.90 -15.00 9.63
CA ALA A 128 8.20 -15.23 8.96
C ALA A 128 9.12 -13.99 8.98
N LEU A 129 8.56 -12.79 9.06
CA LEU A 129 9.34 -11.56 9.11
C LEU A 129 9.77 -11.18 10.54
N ASN A 130 9.02 -11.63 11.56
CA ASN A 130 9.35 -11.40 12.98
C ASN A 130 10.28 -12.45 13.61
N SER A 131 10.52 -13.57 12.94
CA SER A 131 11.53 -14.58 13.32
C SER A 131 12.95 -14.15 12.94
#